data_AF-A0A382B995-F1
#
_entry.id   AF-A0A382B995-F1
#
_cell.length_a   1.000
_cell.length_b   1.000
_cell.length_c   1.000
_cell.angle_alpha   90.00
_cell.angle_beta   90.00
_cell.angle_gamma   90.00
#
_symmetry.space_group_name_H-M   'P 1'
#
loop_
_entity.id
_entity.type
_entity.pdbx_description
1 polymer ?
#
loop_
_entity_poly.entity_id
_entity_poly.type
_entity_poly.pdbx_seq_one_letter_code
_entity_poly.pdbx_strand_id
1 'polypeptide(L)'
;MMTVSLSSGRDLFMTPGPSVMPDRVLNAMHQAAPNIYEGELIETTDSILSDLAAFAGTQGHTALYICNGHGVWEAAISNLFEPGDRVLVLNSGTFGSGWANLARVMGIDVIELDFGRHDPIDADQVREQLLADNTHRIKAVLGVHTDTASSVINDLPAIRRAIDDAGHPALFVVDAIASFGCDRYEMDAWGIDVTVTACQKG
;
A
#
# COMPACT_ATOMS: atom_id res chain seq x y z
N MET A 1 9.42 4.19 -37.76
CA MET A 1 8.95 5.27 -36.87
C MET A 1 7.49 5.50 -37.17
N MET A 2 6.59 5.30 -36.22
CA MET A 2 5.20 5.72 -36.39
C MET A 2 5.18 7.25 -36.40
N THR A 3 4.65 7.85 -37.46
CA THR A 3 4.36 9.29 -37.54
C THR A 3 3.23 9.60 -36.57
N VAL A 4 3.51 10.43 -35.55
CA VAL A 4 2.48 10.93 -34.63
C VAL A 4 1.60 11.91 -35.40
N SER A 5 0.31 11.59 -35.54
CA SER A 5 -0.68 12.50 -36.13
C SER A 5 -1.31 13.36 -35.05
N LEU A 6 -1.27 14.68 -35.20
CA LEU A 6 -1.92 15.62 -34.28
C LEU A 6 -3.44 15.75 -34.50
N SER A 7 -4.00 15.06 -35.50
CA SER A 7 -5.42 15.13 -35.86
C SER A 7 -6.36 14.60 -34.78
N SER A 8 -5.86 13.72 -33.90
CA SER A 8 -6.66 12.99 -32.92
C SER A 8 -6.67 13.61 -31.53
N GLY A 9 -5.97 14.74 -31.33
CA GLY A 9 -5.85 15.39 -30.03
C GLY A 9 -4.80 14.75 -29.12
N ARG A 10 -4.95 14.94 -27.79
CA ARG A 10 -4.06 14.32 -26.79
C ARG A 10 -4.47 12.87 -26.55
N ASP A 11 -3.49 11.97 -26.46
CA ASP A 11 -3.74 10.60 -26.04
C ASP A 11 -4.25 10.56 -24.60
N LEU A 12 -5.38 9.87 -24.39
CA LEU A 12 -5.95 9.64 -23.06
C LEU A 12 -5.62 8.22 -22.62
N PHE A 13 -4.76 8.10 -21.62
CA PHE A 13 -4.39 6.83 -21.03
C PHE A 13 -5.32 6.51 -19.87
N MET A 14 -6.17 5.48 -20.04
CA MET A 14 -7.26 5.13 -19.10
C MET A 14 -7.03 3.76 -18.42
N THR A 15 -5.79 3.31 -18.27
CA THR A 15 -5.49 2.17 -17.40
C THR A 15 -5.48 2.64 -15.95
N PRO A 16 -5.74 1.76 -14.98
CA PRO A 16 -5.70 2.12 -13.56
C PRO A 16 -4.24 2.17 -13.07
N GLY A 17 -3.40 2.97 -13.72
CA GLY A 17 -1.96 3.10 -13.47
C GLY A 17 -1.09 2.68 -14.67
N PRO A 18 -0.03 3.43 -15.01
CA PRO A 18 0.27 4.78 -14.51
C PRO A 18 -0.83 5.80 -14.86
N SER A 19 -1.12 6.74 -13.96
CA SER A 19 -2.14 7.78 -14.16
C SER A 19 -1.64 8.91 -15.07
N VAL A 20 -2.57 9.64 -15.69
CA VAL A 20 -2.24 10.87 -16.44
C VAL A 20 -1.71 11.92 -15.48
N MET A 21 -0.49 12.40 -15.73
CA MET A 21 0.15 13.42 -14.90
C MET A 21 -0.30 14.84 -15.30
N PRO A 22 -0.63 15.72 -14.34
CA PRO A 22 -0.90 17.12 -14.64
C PRO A 22 0.32 17.82 -15.29
N ASP A 23 0.09 18.68 -16.30
CA ASP A 23 1.14 19.42 -17.02
C ASP A 23 2.09 20.18 -16.06
N ARG A 24 1.57 20.69 -14.92
CA ARG A 24 2.38 21.36 -13.89
C ARG A 24 3.43 20.44 -13.24
N VAL A 25 3.11 19.16 -13.06
CA VAL A 25 4.03 18.17 -12.45
C VAL A 25 5.10 17.78 -13.46
N LEU A 26 4.71 17.56 -14.72
CA LEU A 26 5.65 17.30 -15.81
C LEU A 26 6.65 18.46 -15.98
N ASN A 27 6.17 19.70 -15.91
CA ASN A 27 7.02 20.88 -15.97
C ASN A 27 7.98 20.99 -14.77
N ALA A 28 7.54 20.62 -13.56
CA ALA A 28 8.38 20.60 -12.37
C ALA A 28 9.50 19.54 -12.47
N MET A 29 9.23 18.40 -13.12
CA MET A 29 10.24 17.37 -13.38
C MET A 29 11.24 17.73 -14.49
N HIS A 30 10.92 18.73 -15.33
CA HIS A 30 11.77 19.14 -16.45
C HIS A 30 12.93 20.03 -15.99
N GLN A 31 13.89 19.44 -15.27
CA GLN A 31 15.02 20.15 -14.70
C GLN A 31 16.31 19.32 -14.81
N ALA A 32 17.46 19.99 -14.68
CA ALA A 32 18.75 19.30 -14.56
C ALA A 32 18.85 18.62 -13.19
N ALA A 33 19.67 17.56 -13.09
CA ALA A 33 19.88 16.87 -11.82
C ALA A 33 20.45 17.85 -10.76
N PRO A 34 19.79 18.00 -9.59
CA PRO A 34 20.28 18.85 -8.52
C PRO A 34 21.46 18.19 -7.78
N ASN A 35 22.18 18.97 -6.97
CA ASN A 35 23.12 18.41 -6.00
C ASN A 35 22.33 17.67 -4.92
N ILE A 36 22.69 16.41 -4.65
CA ILE A 36 21.98 15.56 -3.69
C ILE A 36 22.43 15.74 -2.23
N TYR A 37 23.46 16.55 -1.98
CA TYR A 37 24.05 16.74 -0.65
C TYR A 37 23.80 18.13 -0.05
N GLU A 38 23.26 19.07 -0.82
CA GLU A 38 23.12 20.48 -0.41
C GLU A 38 21.93 21.16 -1.07
N GLY A 39 21.43 22.23 -0.44
CA GLY A 39 20.44 23.15 -1.02
C GLY A 39 18.99 22.66 -0.97
N GLU A 40 18.20 23.14 -1.91
CA GLU A 40 16.73 23.00 -1.96
C GLU A 40 16.24 21.54 -1.91
N LEU A 41 17.02 20.57 -2.38
CA LEU A 41 16.61 19.16 -2.37
C LEU A 41 16.42 18.61 -0.95
N ILE A 42 17.27 19.02 0.00
CA ILE A 42 17.15 18.59 1.41
C ILE A 42 15.85 19.13 1.99
N GLU A 43 15.62 20.44 1.86
CA GLU A 43 14.42 21.11 2.36
C GLU A 43 13.14 20.54 1.71
N THR A 44 13.20 20.26 0.40
CA THR A 44 12.10 19.64 -0.34
C THR A 44 11.80 18.23 0.16
N THR A 45 12.84 17.44 0.46
CA THR A 45 12.67 16.08 0.98
C THR A 45 11.99 16.11 2.36
N ASP A 46 12.43 16.99 3.25
CA ASP A 46 11.83 17.13 4.59
C ASP A 46 10.36 17.59 4.53
N SER A 47 10.04 18.51 3.60
CA SER A 47 8.65 18.90 3.33
C SER A 47 7.82 17.72 2.84
N ILE A 48 8.31 16.95 1.86
CA ILE A 48 7.59 15.80 1.30
C ILE A 48 7.28 14.77 2.40
N LEU A 49 8.24 14.46 3.26
CA LEU A 49 8.02 13.51 4.37
C LEU A 49 6.91 13.99 5.31
N SER A 50 6.94 15.28 5.68
CA SER A 50 5.93 15.87 6.57
C SER A 50 4.55 15.96 5.92
N ASP A 51 4.50 16.36 4.66
CA ASP A 51 3.26 16.49 3.88
C ASP A 51 2.60 15.13 3.65
N LEU A 52 3.38 14.07 3.39
CA LEU A 52 2.88 12.71 3.24
C LEU A 52 2.30 12.16 4.55
N ALA A 53 2.95 12.41 5.69
CA ALA A 53 2.42 12.02 7.00
C ALA A 53 1.08 12.73 7.29
N ALA A 54 1.01 14.04 7.03
CA ALA A 54 -0.22 14.81 7.17
C ALA A 54 -1.32 14.31 6.23
N PHE A 55 -0.97 13.99 4.98
CA PHE A 55 -1.93 13.49 3.98
C PHE A 55 -2.47 12.10 4.32
N ALA A 56 -1.64 11.23 4.89
CA ALA A 56 -2.08 9.93 5.42
C ALA A 56 -2.91 10.06 6.72
N GLY A 57 -2.92 11.23 7.34
CA GLY A 57 -3.56 11.44 8.64
C GLY A 57 -2.82 10.73 9.78
N THR A 58 -1.48 10.74 9.76
CA THR A 58 -0.64 10.09 10.77
C THR A 58 0.32 11.05 11.47
N GLN A 59 0.59 10.78 12.75
CA GLN A 59 1.71 11.37 13.51
C GLN A 59 2.99 10.49 13.45
N GLY A 60 2.95 9.40 12.68
CA GLY A 60 4.06 8.47 12.50
C GLY A 60 5.19 9.00 11.60
N HIS A 61 6.10 8.10 11.26
CA HIS A 61 7.25 8.41 10.41
C HIS A 61 6.99 8.02 8.96
N THR A 62 7.51 8.83 8.02
CA THR A 62 7.47 8.54 6.59
C THR A 62 8.85 8.13 6.09
N ALA A 63 8.90 7.19 5.15
CA ALA A 63 10.10 6.80 4.42
C ALA A 63 9.84 6.83 2.91
N LEU A 64 10.86 7.23 2.14
CA LEU A 64 10.81 7.25 0.68
C LEU A 64 11.75 6.20 0.11
N TYR A 65 11.23 5.37 -0.79
CA TYR A 65 12.02 4.37 -1.51
C TYR A 65 12.07 4.71 -3.00
N ILE A 66 13.25 4.59 -3.59
CA ILE A 66 13.45 4.75 -5.05
C ILE A 66 13.14 3.41 -5.72
N CYS A 67 11.86 3.06 -5.79
CA CYS A 67 11.36 1.84 -6.40
C CYS A 67 9.89 2.00 -6.84
N ASN A 68 9.28 0.93 -7.35
CA ASN A 68 7.83 0.89 -7.55
C ASN A 68 7.11 0.40 -6.28
N GLY A 69 5.78 0.37 -6.30
CA GLY A 69 4.99 -0.08 -5.14
C GLY A 69 5.34 -1.49 -4.62
N HIS A 70 5.71 -2.43 -5.49
CA HIS A 70 6.12 -3.77 -5.06
C HIS A 70 7.49 -3.78 -4.36
N GLY A 71 8.38 -2.84 -4.69
CA GLY A 71 9.61 -2.65 -3.92
C GLY A 71 9.33 -2.13 -2.51
N VAL A 72 8.24 -1.37 -2.31
CA VAL A 72 7.79 -0.95 -0.99
C VAL A 72 7.11 -2.09 -0.23
N TRP A 73 6.41 -3.01 -0.90
CA TRP A 73 5.97 -4.28 -0.29
C TRP A 73 7.15 -5.07 0.29
N GLU A 74 8.23 -5.23 -0.49
CA GLU A 74 9.45 -5.90 -0.06
C GLU A 74 10.12 -5.17 1.11
N ALA A 75 10.17 -3.84 1.06
CA ALA A 75 10.69 -3.02 2.14
C ALA A 75 9.88 -3.20 3.44
N ALA A 76 8.55 -3.21 3.37
CA ALA A 76 7.69 -3.44 4.52
C ALA A 76 7.95 -4.82 5.13
N ILE A 77 8.01 -5.89 4.31
CA ILE A 77 8.29 -7.24 4.80
C ILE A 77 9.69 -7.32 5.44
N SER A 78 10.71 -6.77 4.78
CA SER A 78 12.10 -6.83 5.25
C SER A 78 12.35 -6.11 6.56
N ASN A 79 11.58 -5.05 6.85
CA ASN A 79 11.74 -4.27 8.08
C ASN A 79 10.88 -4.79 9.24
N LEU A 80 9.80 -5.51 8.97
CA LEU A 80 8.86 -5.97 9.99
C LEU A 80 9.09 -7.42 10.44
N PHE A 81 9.70 -8.27 9.60
CA PHE A 81 9.70 -9.71 9.82
C PHE A 81 11.07 -10.37 9.59
N GLU A 82 11.28 -11.48 10.28
CA GLU A 82 12.37 -12.42 10.05
C GLU A 82 11.86 -13.69 9.33
N PRO A 83 12.72 -14.41 8.58
CA PRO A 83 12.33 -15.69 8.00
C PRO A 83 11.80 -16.67 9.06
N GLY A 84 10.65 -17.29 8.78
CA GLY A 84 9.91 -18.16 9.70
C GLY A 84 8.85 -17.44 10.53
N ASP A 85 8.82 -16.11 10.54
CA ASP A 85 7.70 -15.36 11.10
C ASP A 85 6.42 -15.64 10.34
N ARG A 86 5.29 -15.51 11.04
CA ARG A 86 3.98 -15.82 10.48
C ARG A 86 3.14 -14.57 10.29
N VAL A 87 2.47 -14.47 9.15
CA VAL A 87 1.55 -13.38 8.81
C VAL A 87 0.22 -13.92 8.27
N LEU A 88 -0.83 -13.13 8.44
CA LEU A 88 -2.15 -13.36 7.85
C LEU A 88 -2.33 -12.39 6.67
N VAL A 89 -2.39 -12.89 5.44
CA VAL A 89 -2.66 -12.08 4.25
C VAL A 89 -4.13 -12.22 3.87
N LEU A 90 -4.78 -11.06 3.71
CA LEU A 90 -6.18 -10.95 3.32
C LEU A 90 -6.24 -10.65 1.81
N ASN A 91 -6.74 -11.60 1.05
CA ASN A 91 -6.70 -11.56 -0.41
C ASN A 91 -8.10 -11.32 -0.98
N SER A 92 -8.26 -10.20 -1.68
CA SER A 92 -9.47 -9.83 -2.44
C SER A 92 -9.20 -9.62 -3.95
N GLY A 93 -8.08 -10.15 -4.47
CA GLY A 93 -7.73 -10.02 -5.87
C GLY A 93 -6.30 -10.40 -6.25
N THR A 94 -5.72 -9.70 -7.24
CA THR A 94 -4.38 -10.09 -7.75
C THR A 94 -3.26 -9.56 -6.88
N PHE A 95 -3.44 -8.39 -6.26
CA PHE A 95 -2.40 -7.73 -5.50
C PHE A 95 -2.25 -8.38 -4.12
N GLY A 96 -3.35 -8.79 -3.49
CA GLY A 96 -3.32 -9.61 -2.27
C GLY A 96 -2.54 -10.93 -2.49
N SER A 97 -2.87 -11.70 -3.53
CA SER A 97 -2.12 -12.92 -3.88
C SER A 97 -0.64 -12.64 -4.18
N GLY A 98 -0.37 -11.54 -4.89
CA GLY A 98 0.99 -11.13 -5.24
C GLY A 98 1.85 -10.83 -4.02
N TRP A 99 1.28 -10.12 -3.05
CA TRP A 99 1.97 -9.79 -1.81
C TRP A 99 2.19 -11.02 -0.93
N ALA A 100 1.20 -11.93 -0.84
CA ALA A 100 1.35 -13.23 -0.19
C ALA A 100 2.49 -14.04 -0.81
N ASN A 101 2.58 -14.09 -2.14
CA ASN A 101 3.66 -14.79 -2.83
C ASN A 101 5.04 -14.17 -2.56
N LEU A 102 5.14 -12.84 -2.57
CA LEU A 102 6.39 -12.15 -2.22
C LEU A 102 6.84 -12.49 -0.79
N ALA A 103 5.93 -12.43 0.19
CA ALA A 103 6.23 -12.80 1.57
C ALA A 103 6.73 -14.25 1.70
N ARG A 104 6.10 -15.21 1.01
CA ARG A 104 6.56 -16.61 0.96
C ARG A 104 7.98 -16.74 0.39
N VAL A 105 8.27 -16.04 -0.71
CA VAL A 105 9.61 -16.03 -1.33
C VAL A 105 10.67 -15.48 -0.36
N MET A 106 10.30 -14.53 0.49
CA MET A 106 11.16 -13.96 1.53
C MET A 106 11.27 -14.84 2.79
N GLY A 107 10.67 -16.03 2.79
CA GLY A 107 10.76 -17.00 3.90
C GLY A 107 9.73 -16.79 5.01
N ILE A 108 8.70 -15.97 4.79
CA ILE A 108 7.62 -15.76 5.74
C ILE A 108 6.59 -16.89 5.64
N ASP A 109 6.10 -17.37 6.78
CA ASP A 109 4.99 -18.32 6.86
C ASP A 109 3.65 -17.59 6.69
N VAL A 110 3.02 -17.78 5.52
CA VAL A 110 1.81 -17.04 5.15
C VAL A 110 0.57 -17.89 5.32
N ILE A 111 -0.31 -17.47 6.24
CA ILE A 111 -1.72 -17.86 6.25
C ILE A 111 -2.45 -16.91 5.30
N GLU A 112 -3.20 -17.45 4.34
CA GLU A 112 -3.93 -16.66 3.36
C GLU A 112 -5.43 -16.94 3.48
N LEU A 113 -6.23 -15.88 3.68
CA LEU A 113 -7.68 -15.92 3.53
C LEU A 113 -8.03 -15.35 2.16
N ASP A 114 -8.52 -16.21 1.27
CA ASP A 114 -8.91 -15.84 -0.09
C ASP A 114 -10.42 -15.59 -0.17
N PHE A 115 -10.77 -14.32 -0.38
CA PHE A 115 -12.15 -13.83 -0.54
C PHE A 115 -12.53 -13.71 -2.03
N GLY A 116 -11.68 -14.18 -2.94
CA GLY A 116 -11.92 -14.12 -4.37
C GLY A 116 -11.74 -12.72 -4.94
N ARG A 117 -12.56 -12.38 -5.95
CA ARG A 117 -12.42 -11.14 -6.75
C ARG A 117 -13.72 -10.33 -6.87
N HIS A 118 -14.67 -10.61 -5.99
CA HIS A 118 -16.02 -10.05 -6.09
C HIS A 118 -16.44 -9.34 -4.82
N ASP A 119 -16.20 -10.00 -3.68
CA ASP A 119 -16.62 -9.50 -2.38
C ASP A 119 -15.44 -8.87 -1.64
N PRO A 120 -15.68 -7.82 -0.83
CA PRO A 120 -14.72 -7.34 0.14
C PRO A 120 -14.34 -8.42 1.16
N ILE A 121 -13.22 -8.22 1.83
CA ILE A 121 -12.79 -9.02 2.98
C ILE A 121 -13.90 -9.10 4.02
N ASP A 122 -14.23 -10.31 4.45
CA ASP A 122 -15.14 -10.56 5.56
C ASP A 122 -14.38 -10.46 6.90
N ALA A 123 -14.64 -9.39 7.64
CA ALA A 123 -13.99 -9.10 8.91
C ALA A 123 -14.29 -10.16 9.99
N ASP A 124 -15.43 -10.86 9.93
CA ASP A 124 -15.73 -11.93 10.89
C ASP A 124 -14.80 -13.13 10.69
N GLN A 125 -14.48 -13.49 9.45
CA GLN A 125 -13.50 -14.54 9.16
C GLN A 125 -12.08 -14.15 9.60
N VAL A 126 -11.72 -12.86 9.50
CA VAL A 126 -10.46 -12.35 10.04
C VAL A 126 -10.42 -12.53 11.56
N ARG A 127 -11.49 -12.13 12.26
CA ARG A 127 -11.62 -12.27 13.72
C ARG A 127 -11.53 -13.73 14.15
N GLU A 128 -12.23 -14.64 13.46
CA GLU A 128 -12.20 -16.08 13.74
C GLU A 128 -10.79 -16.67 13.58
N GLN A 129 -10.09 -16.29 12.50
CA GLN A 129 -8.73 -16.76 12.24
C GLN A 129 -7.74 -16.28 13.32
N LEU A 130 -7.91 -15.05 13.83
CA LEU A 130 -7.07 -14.50 14.91
C LEU A 130 -7.42 -15.10 16.27
N LEU A 131 -8.69 -15.36 16.57
CA LEU A 131 -9.10 -16.07 17.79
C LEU A 131 -8.56 -17.50 17.85
N ALA A 132 -8.41 -18.16 16.70
CA ALA A 132 -7.82 -19.48 16.60
C ALA A 132 -6.30 -19.48 16.90
N ASP A 133 -5.61 -18.35 16.74
CA ASP A 133 -4.19 -18.20 17.05
C ASP A 133 -3.96 -17.81 18.52
N ASN A 134 -4.37 -18.70 19.43
CA ASN A 134 -4.29 -18.49 20.88
C ASN A 134 -2.86 -18.30 21.45
N THR A 135 -1.83 -18.51 20.63
CA THR A 135 -0.42 -18.27 21.00
C THR A 135 0.17 -17.00 20.37
N HIS A 136 -0.64 -16.21 19.66
CA HIS A 136 -0.25 -14.96 18.99
C HIS A 136 1.00 -15.11 18.12
N ARG A 137 1.04 -16.16 17.28
CA ARG A 137 2.11 -16.40 16.31
C ARG A 137 2.01 -15.50 15.09
N ILE A 138 0.80 -15.06 14.72
CA ILE A 138 0.56 -14.13 13.62
C ILE A 138 1.09 -12.75 14.02
N LYS A 139 2.22 -12.33 13.46
CA LYS A 139 2.83 -11.03 13.79
C LYS A 139 2.10 -9.86 13.12
N ALA A 140 1.48 -10.10 11.98
CA ALA A 140 0.78 -9.06 11.23
C ALA A 140 -0.38 -9.60 10.40
N VAL A 141 -1.35 -8.72 10.18
CA VAL A 141 -2.42 -8.82 9.19
C VAL A 141 -2.08 -7.88 8.03
N LEU A 142 -1.92 -8.44 6.84
CA LEU A 142 -1.62 -7.71 5.61
C LEU A 142 -2.87 -7.62 4.75
N GLY A 143 -3.27 -6.41 4.34
CA GLY A 143 -4.46 -6.19 3.52
C GLY A 143 -4.24 -5.13 2.45
N VAL A 144 -5.00 -5.22 1.36
CA VAL A 144 -5.01 -4.20 0.29
C VAL A 144 -6.27 -3.35 0.44
N HIS A 145 -6.16 -2.02 0.43
CA HIS A 145 -7.33 -1.14 0.53
C HIS A 145 -8.20 -1.24 -0.73
N THR A 146 -7.58 -1.12 -1.91
CA THR A 146 -8.25 -1.30 -3.20
C THR A 146 -7.45 -2.25 -4.06
N ASP A 147 -7.98 -3.46 -4.31
CA ASP A 147 -7.33 -4.38 -5.24
C ASP A 147 -7.64 -3.93 -6.67
N THR A 148 -6.63 -3.40 -7.36
CA THR A 148 -6.82 -2.79 -8.70
C THR A 148 -7.39 -3.80 -9.71
N ALA A 149 -7.14 -5.10 -9.54
CA ALA A 149 -7.54 -6.12 -10.52
C ALA A 149 -9.01 -6.52 -10.39
N SER A 150 -9.60 -6.41 -9.19
CA SER A 150 -11.01 -6.69 -8.93
C SER A 150 -11.86 -5.43 -8.75
N SER A 151 -11.23 -4.26 -8.54
CA SER A 151 -11.88 -3.01 -8.13
C SER A 151 -12.59 -3.10 -6.77
N VAL A 152 -12.32 -4.14 -5.98
CA VAL A 152 -12.85 -4.30 -4.63
C VAL A 152 -12.15 -3.31 -3.70
N ILE A 153 -12.95 -2.57 -2.93
CA ILE A 153 -12.49 -1.70 -1.84
C ILE A 153 -12.83 -2.39 -0.52
N ASN A 154 -11.82 -2.59 0.32
CA ASN A 154 -11.94 -3.27 1.60
C ASN A 154 -12.16 -2.28 2.75
N ASP A 155 -13.04 -2.62 3.70
CA ASP A 155 -13.32 -1.80 4.89
C ASP A 155 -12.20 -2.01 5.92
N LEU A 156 -11.12 -1.22 5.81
CA LEU A 156 -9.99 -1.26 6.73
C LEU A 156 -10.39 -1.00 8.20
N PRO A 157 -11.29 -0.05 8.51
CA PRO A 157 -11.84 0.08 9.87
C PRO A 157 -12.51 -1.20 10.40
N ALA A 158 -13.26 -1.94 9.57
CA ALA A 158 -13.84 -3.21 9.97
C ALA A 158 -12.78 -4.27 10.27
N ILE A 159 -11.73 -4.34 9.45
CA ILE A 159 -10.60 -5.25 9.68
C ILE A 159 -9.88 -4.90 10.99
N ARG A 160 -9.60 -3.62 11.25
CA ARG A 160 -9.01 -3.18 12.54
C ARG A 160 -9.87 -3.60 13.73
N ARG A 161 -11.19 -3.35 13.66
CA ARG A 161 -12.13 -3.79 14.71
C ARG A 161 -12.09 -5.30 14.92
N ALA A 162 -12.00 -6.10 13.86
CA ALA A 162 -11.87 -7.56 13.98
C ALA A 162 -10.57 -7.98 14.70
N ILE A 163 -9.45 -7.31 14.43
CA ILE A 163 -8.18 -7.57 15.14
C ILE A 163 -8.31 -7.19 16.63
N ASP A 164 -8.94 -6.05 16.93
CA ASP A 164 -9.17 -5.57 18.30
C ASP A 164 -10.12 -6.47 19.09
N ASP A 165 -11.24 -6.88 18.49
CA ASP A 165 -12.24 -7.76 19.09
C ASP A 165 -11.70 -9.16 19.35
N ALA A 166 -10.72 -9.61 18.55
CA ALA A 166 -9.96 -10.83 18.81
C ALA A 166 -8.95 -10.67 19.96
N GLY A 167 -8.68 -9.45 20.42
CA GLY A 167 -7.64 -9.15 21.42
C GLY A 167 -6.22 -9.43 20.90
N HIS A 168 -6.03 -9.41 19.58
CA HIS A 168 -4.81 -9.90 18.95
C HIS A 168 -3.77 -8.77 18.75
N PRO A 169 -2.49 -8.96 19.12
CA PRO A 169 -1.46 -7.91 19.03
C PRO A 169 -0.85 -7.78 17.62
N ALA A 170 -1.50 -8.29 16.58
CA ALA A 170 -0.94 -8.29 15.24
C ALA A 170 -0.90 -6.86 14.69
N LEU A 171 0.22 -6.51 14.05
CA LEU A 171 0.31 -5.27 13.28
C LEU A 171 -0.69 -5.29 12.12
N PHE A 172 -1.28 -4.15 11.79
CA PHE A 172 -2.11 -3.98 10.61
C PHE A 172 -1.34 -3.24 9.51
N VAL A 173 -0.96 -3.97 8.47
CA VAL A 173 -0.09 -3.49 7.38
C VAL A 173 -0.93 -3.40 6.10
N VAL A 174 -1.03 -2.21 5.52
CA VAL A 174 -1.97 -1.91 4.44
C VAL A 174 -1.26 -1.45 3.18
N ASP A 175 -1.59 -2.10 2.06
CA ASP A 175 -1.34 -1.56 0.72
C ASP A 175 -2.46 -0.60 0.32
N ALA A 176 -2.12 0.68 0.20
CA ALA A 176 -2.99 1.74 -0.26
C ALA A 176 -2.63 2.27 -1.66
N ILE A 177 -1.73 1.62 -2.41
CA ILE A 177 -1.17 2.11 -3.69
C ILE A 177 -2.25 2.56 -4.68
N ALA A 178 -3.36 1.83 -4.79
CA ALA A 178 -4.42 2.15 -5.74
C ALA A 178 -5.49 3.11 -5.21
N SER A 179 -5.40 3.52 -3.94
CA SER A 179 -6.44 4.26 -3.22
C SER A 179 -5.95 5.56 -2.58
N PHE A 180 -4.66 5.65 -2.27
CA PHE A 180 -4.05 6.82 -1.64
C PHE A 180 -4.06 7.98 -2.66
N GLY A 181 -4.69 9.10 -2.32
CA GLY A 181 -4.97 10.18 -3.29
C GLY A 181 -6.32 10.09 -3.99
N CYS A 182 -6.95 8.91 -4.01
CA CYS A 182 -8.20 8.64 -4.72
C CYS A 182 -9.41 8.52 -3.80
N ASP A 183 -9.24 7.82 -2.67
CA ASP A 183 -10.28 7.52 -1.70
C ASP A 183 -9.93 8.11 -0.33
N ARG A 184 -10.93 8.15 0.57
CA ARG A 184 -10.70 8.52 1.96
C ARG A 184 -9.65 7.56 2.55
N TYR A 185 -8.68 8.10 3.27
CA TYR A 185 -7.66 7.32 3.95
C TYR A 185 -7.25 8.01 5.24
N GLU A 186 -7.29 7.31 6.37
CA GLU A 186 -6.98 7.87 7.70
C GLU A 186 -6.17 6.86 8.52
N MET A 187 -4.85 6.87 8.37
CA MET A 187 -3.95 5.85 8.93
C MET A 187 -4.12 5.69 10.45
N ASP A 188 -3.95 6.76 11.24
CA ASP A 188 -4.03 6.68 12.70
C ASP A 188 -5.46 6.40 13.17
N ALA A 189 -6.46 7.04 12.54
CA ALA A 189 -7.86 6.87 12.92
C ALA A 189 -8.37 5.45 12.64
N TRP A 190 -7.77 4.75 11.67
CA TRP A 190 -8.09 3.37 11.33
C TRP A 190 -7.16 2.35 12.00
N GLY A 191 -6.23 2.81 12.85
CA GLY A 191 -5.31 1.94 13.58
C GLY A 191 -4.42 1.10 12.66
N ILE A 192 -3.96 1.71 11.56
CA ILE A 192 -3.02 1.09 10.62
C ILE A 192 -1.61 1.37 11.11
N ASP A 193 -0.81 0.31 11.28
CA ASP A 193 0.56 0.41 11.78
C ASP A 193 1.54 0.78 10.67
N VAL A 194 1.34 0.26 9.46
CA VAL A 194 2.19 0.54 8.29
C VAL A 194 1.35 0.68 7.03
N THR A 195 1.55 1.78 6.32
CA THR A 195 0.93 2.04 5.01
C THR A 195 1.98 1.96 3.91
N VAL A 196 1.64 1.25 2.83
CA VAL A 196 2.40 1.24 1.57
C VAL A 196 1.62 2.02 0.51
N THR A 197 2.28 2.96 -0.17
CA THR A 197 1.71 3.73 -1.28
C THR A 197 2.74 3.95 -2.39
N ALA A 198 2.32 4.47 -3.54
CA ALA A 198 3.21 4.79 -4.66
C ALA A 198 2.66 5.93 -5.53
N CYS A 199 3.55 6.75 -6.10
CA CYS A 199 3.21 8.01 -6.76
C CYS A 199 2.65 7.88 -8.19
N GLN A 200 2.70 6.69 -8.81
CA GLN A 200 2.22 6.49 -10.18
C GLN A 200 0.70 6.26 -10.29
N LYS A 201 -0.04 6.46 -9.19
CA LYS A 201 -1.47 6.15 -9.06
C LYS A 201 -2.29 7.41 -8.72
N GLY A 202 -2.91 7.49 -7.55
CA GLY A 202 -3.68 8.64 -7.07
C GLY A 202 -2.81 9.85 -6.76
#